data_AF-A0A960EYV4-F1
#
_entry.id   AF-A0A960EYV4-F1
#
_cell.length_a   1.000
_cell.length_b   1.000
_cell.length_c   1.000
_cell.angle_alpha   90.00
_cell.angle_beta   90.00
_cell.angle_gamma   90.00
#
_symmetry.space_group_name_H-M   'P 1'
#
loop_
_entity.id
_entity.type
_entity.pdbx_description
1 polymer ?
#
loop_
_entity_poly.entity_id
_entity_poly.type
_entity_poly.pdbx_seq_one_letter_code
_entity_poly.pdbx_strand_id
1 'polypeptide(L)'
;AAVSHTREHQLAVGDVIAVYDLGGGTFDAALVRRTATRFELIGNPEGMDRLGGIDFDQAVLAHVDRALAGAVTAADRSDPATLPAQAALRVQCRRAKEALTGAADTTIPVALPALQAEVRLTRPELEAMVRPRLADTTRALERAVRSAGLTMDGVSRVLLVGSSSLMPLVGEVVQQATGRTAVLAAQPKLAIATGAALIGATQLAAPAPAAATASVTPSPPAAAAGWQAPVKVAPPEPAKPRRGHRRTAIAAAIGAAVGVAAVIGVVVLTGGDDTITTSAPSTTRSDPAASTTAAPTSPVVVALGDPALVPASLGAGGTGVVVVTTSGAVLQVSATGATPVLGADDITGAAFAAMSADGSLVVSAPSGVWEVRDGAATLVLDAAAAGMGATPGPVALDPTGNLYVADNANHRILRRGTDGSLSLVAGSGVVPLAGRADGDGQRGETIAVGTVAGLLIDRAGRLVFTDTAIPAVRAIDSAGITATLLGGDTGPAATAVGGLALNTDGTLLAALPAVGAVVRIGNDGTVTTIATAPGASGVAVTADGTLWLISGGQVTRSAL
;
A
#
# COMPACT_ATOMS: atom_id res chain seq x y z
N ALA A 1 -6.78 7.21 -24.04
CA ALA A 1 -7.51 5.97 -24.38
C ALA A 1 -7.51 5.63 -25.87
N ALA A 2 -8.24 6.36 -26.73
CA ALA A 2 -8.41 6.00 -28.14
C ALA A 2 -7.08 5.88 -28.93
N VAL A 3 -6.11 6.77 -28.67
CA VAL A 3 -4.76 6.68 -29.24
C VAL A 3 -4.06 5.36 -28.89
N SER A 4 -4.16 4.93 -27.63
CA SER A 4 -3.59 3.65 -27.18
C SER A 4 -4.26 2.46 -27.87
N HIS A 5 -5.59 2.50 -28.03
CA HIS A 5 -6.36 1.43 -28.66
C HIS A 5 -5.94 1.16 -30.13
N THR A 6 -5.59 2.21 -30.87
CA THR A 6 -5.21 2.07 -32.29
C THR A 6 -3.87 1.39 -32.56
N ARG A 7 -3.06 1.10 -31.52
CA ARG A 7 -1.85 0.27 -31.70
C ARG A 7 -2.18 -1.18 -31.95
N GLU A 8 -3.31 -1.64 -31.41
CA GLU A 8 -3.71 -3.04 -31.45
C GLU A 8 -4.84 -3.27 -32.46
N HIS A 9 -5.60 -2.22 -32.77
CA HIS A 9 -6.78 -2.29 -33.63
C HIS A 9 -6.76 -1.17 -34.68
N GLN A 10 -6.68 -1.55 -35.96
CA GLN A 10 -6.77 -0.58 -37.05
C GLN A 10 -8.19 0.01 -37.13
N LEU A 11 -8.26 1.33 -37.37
CA LEU A 11 -9.50 2.07 -37.62
C LEU A 11 -9.37 2.82 -38.93
N ALA A 12 -10.45 2.86 -39.70
CA ALA A 12 -10.51 3.63 -40.93
C ALA A 12 -10.59 5.12 -40.64
N VAL A 13 -10.09 5.95 -41.56
CA VAL A 13 -10.32 7.39 -41.52
C VAL A 13 -11.83 7.63 -41.65
N GLY A 14 -12.37 8.44 -40.75
CA GLY A 14 -13.80 8.71 -40.64
C GLY A 14 -14.51 7.93 -39.53
N ASP A 15 -13.93 6.82 -39.06
CA ASP A 15 -14.52 6.01 -37.98
C ASP A 15 -14.73 6.83 -36.72
N VAL A 16 -15.85 6.58 -36.05
CA VAL A 16 -16.21 7.23 -34.78
C VAL A 16 -16.19 6.19 -33.68
N ILE A 17 -15.45 6.49 -32.61
CA ILE A 17 -15.40 5.70 -31.38
C ILE A 17 -16.04 6.50 -30.26
N ALA A 18 -16.91 5.85 -29.50
CA ALA A 18 -17.32 6.32 -28.20
C ALA A 18 -16.33 5.82 -27.15
N VAL A 19 -15.71 6.71 -26.40
CA VAL A 19 -14.91 6.37 -25.21
C VAL A 19 -15.85 6.41 -24.01
N TYR A 20 -15.94 5.29 -23.30
CA TYR A 20 -16.72 5.11 -22.09
C TYR A 20 -15.72 4.85 -20.95
N ASP A 21 -15.46 5.86 -20.13
CA ASP A 21 -14.48 5.79 -19.04
C ASP A 21 -15.21 5.69 -17.70
N LEU A 22 -15.16 4.51 -17.07
CA LEU A 22 -15.76 4.26 -15.77
C LEU A 22 -14.66 4.02 -14.73
N GLY A 23 -14.31 5.09 -14.04
CA GLY A 23 -13.22 5.14 -13.07
C GLY A 23 -13.63 4.72 -11.65
N GLY A 24 -12.79 5.10 -10.69
CA GLY A 24 -13.03 4.87 -9.26
C GLY A 24 -14.07 5.82 -8.65
N GLY A 25 -14.14 7.07 -9.13
CA GLY A 25 -15.07 8.08 -8.59
C GLY A 25 -15.92 8.79 -9.65
N THR A 26 -15.52 8.76 -10.91
CA THR A 26 -16.19 9.47 -12.00
C THR A 26 -16.49 8.54 -13.16
N PHE A 27 -17.46 8.99 -13.96
CA PHE A 27 -17.76 8.46 -15.27
C PHE A 27 -17.65 9.57 -16.31
N ASP A 28 -16.99 9.29 -17.43
CA ASP A 28 -16.84 10.21 -18.54
C ASP A 28 -17.16 9.51 -19.87
N ALA A 29 -17.87 10.21 -20.75
CA ALA A 29 -18.20 9.75 -22.10
C ALA A 29 -17.81 10.81 -23.14
N ALA A 30 -17.08 10.41 -24.17
CA ALA A 30 -16.64 11.30 -25.24
C ALA A 30 -16.63 10.57 -26.59
N LEU A 31 -16.95 11.29 -27.67
CA LEU A 31 -16.84 10.75 -29.03
C LEU A 31 -15.60 11.28 -29.71
N VAL A 32 -14.84 10.39 -30.35
CA VAL A 32 -13.68 10.75 -31.14
C VAL A 32 -13.81 10.22 -32.56
N ARG A 33 -13.47 11.05 -33.54
CA ARG A 33 -13.39 10.67 -34.95
C ARG A 33 -11.94 10.45 -35.35
N ARG A 34 -11.66 9.33 -36.03
CA ARG A 34 -10.35 9.05 -36.62
C ARG A 34 -10.16 9.92 -37.86
N THR A 35 -9.17 10.79 -37.85
CA THR A 35 -8.68 11.48 -39.05
C THR A 35 -7.48 10.71 -39.63
N ALA A 36 -6.90 11.19 -40.73
CA ALA A 36 -5.70 10.60 -41.30
C ALA A 36 -4.53 10.53 -40.29
N THR A 37 -4.38 11.55 -39.44
CA THR A 37 -3.19 11.71 -38.59
C THR A 37 -3.48 11.70 -37.09
N ARG A 38 -4.71 12.00 -36.66
CA ARG A 38 -5.08 12.13 -35.24
C ARG A 38 -6.51 11.71 -34.93
N PHE A 39 -6.88 11.80 -33.66
CA PHE A 39 -8.28 11.80 -33.24
C PHE A 39 -8.77 13.22 -32.99
N GLU A 40 -10.01 13.48 -33.38
CA GLU A 40 -10.69 14.74 -33.07
C GLU A 40 -11.90 14.45 -32.20
N LEU A 41 -12.05 15.22 -31.12
CA LEU A 41 -13.24 15.19 -30.28
C LEU A 41 -14.42 15.75 -31.09
N ILE A 42 -15.54 15.06 -31.10
CA ILE A 42 -16.79 15.50 -31.74
C ILE A 42 -17.93 15.52 -30.73
N GLY A 43 -18.81 16.50 -30.86
CA GLY A 43 -19.86 16.76 -29.88
C GLY A 43 -19.32 17.25 -28.54
N ASN A 44 -20.18 17.23 -27.52
CA ASN A 44 -19.86 17.60 -26.16
C ASN A 44 -19.64 16.33 -25.32
N PRO A 45 -18.53 16.23 -24.58
CA PRO A 45 -18.36 15.20 -23.57
C PRO A 45 -19.44 15.28 -22.49
N GLU A 46 -19.78 14.13 -21.91
CA GLU A 46 -20.67 14.01 -20.77
C GLU A 46 -19.87 13.42 -19.60
N GLY A 47 -20.13 13.90 -18.38
CA GLY A 47 -19.42 13.47 -17.18
C GLY A 47 -20.34 13.39 -15.97
N MET A 48 -20.02 12.50 -15.04
CA MET A 48 -20.70 12.35 -13.75
C MET A 48 -19.68 12.21 -12.63
N ASP A 49 -19.58 13.27 -11.81
CA ASP A 49 -18.59 13.37 -10.72
C ASP A 49 -18.84 12.42 -9.54
N ARG A 50 -20.03 11.81 -9.47
CA ARG A 50 -20.49 10.96 -8.35
C ARG A 50 -21.07 9.65 -8.86
N LEU A 51 -20.32 9.03 -9.77
CA LEU A 51 -20.66 7.72 -10.31
C LEU A 51 -19.39 6.99 -10.73
N GLY A 52 -18.90 6.12 -9.85
CA GLY A 52 -17.78 5.24 -10.14
C GLY A 52 -17.72 4.03 -9.22
N GLY A 53 -16.55 3.40 -9.17
CA GLY A 53 -16.31 2.21 -8.35
C GLY A 53 -16.62 2.40 -6.85
N ILE A 54 -16.46 3.61 -6.31
CA ILE A 54 -16.77 3.95 -4.92
C ILE A 54 -18.27 3.89 -4.61
N ASP A 55 -19.13 4.24 -5.57
CA ASP A 55 -20.58 4.15 -5.41
C ASP A 55 -21.03 2.69 -5.41
N PHE A 56 -20.34 1.83 -6.16
CA PHE A 56 -20.57 0.39 -6.15
C PHE A 56 -20.09 -0.25 -4.83
N ASP A 57 -18.94 0.19 -4.30
CA ASP A 57 -18.48 -0.20 -2.96
C ASP A 57 -19.52 0.17 -1.89
N GLN A 58 -20.10 1.36 -2.00
CA GLN A 58 -21.13 1.84 -1.09
C GLN A 58 -22.44 1.04 -1.22
N ALA A 59 -22.79 0.58 -2.42
CA ALA A 59 -23.93 -0.32 -2.62
C ALA A 59 -23.72 -1.68 -1.93
N VAL A 60 -22.50 -2.22 -2.00
CA VAL A 60 -22.13 -3.45 -1.28
C VAL A 60 -22.19 -3.24 0.23
N LEU A 61 -21.67 -2.12 0.75
CA LEU A 61 -21.77 -1.80 2.18
C LEU A 61 -23.24 -1.71 2.64
N ALA A 62 -24.10 -1.08 1.83
CA ALA A 62 -25.54 -1.00 2.13
C ALA A 62 -26.23 -2.36 2.08
N HIS A 63 -25.74 -3.30 1.27
CA HIS A 63 -26.20 -4.70 1.30
C HIS A 63 -25.78 -5.41 2.59
N VAL A 64 -24.52 -5.27 2.99
CA VAL A 64 -24.01 -5.83 4.26
C VAL A 64 -24.81 -5.29 5.45
N ASP A 65 -25.03 -3.99 5.51
CA ASP A 65 -25.80 -3.38 6.60
C ASP A 65 -27.25 -3.88 6.63
N ARG A 66 -27.89 -4.03 5.45
CA ARG A 66 -29.23 -4.64 5.36
C ARG A 66 -29.26 -6.11 5.81
N ALA A 67 -28.26 -6.90 5.42
CA ALA A 67 -28.14 -8.30 5.84
C ALA A 67 -27.98 -8.43 7.36
N LEU A 68 -27.40 -7.41 7.99
CA LEU A 68 -27.19 -7.32 9.44
C LEU A 68 -28.24 -6.41 10.13
N ALA A 69 -29.41 -6.22 9.51
CA ALA A 69 -30.53 -5.47 10.07
C ALA A 69 -30.20 -4.03 10.56
N GLY A 70 -29.26 -3.35 9.89
CA GLY A 70 -28.86 -1.98 10.22
C GLY A 70 -27.76 -1.89 11.28
N ALA A 71 -27.19 -3.01 11.74
CA ALA A 71 -26.22 -3.02 12.83
C ALA A 71 -24.91 -2.28 12.51
N VAL A 72 -24.51 -2.17 11.23
CA VAL A 72 -23.32 -1.41 10.84
C VAL A 72 -23.57 0.08 10.99
N THR A 73 -24.74 0.56 10.56
CA THR A 73 -25.13 1.97 10.70
C THR A 73 -25.42 2.35 12.16
N ALA A 74 -25.98 1.42 12.93
CA ALA A 74 -26.31 1.61 14.35
C ALA A 74 -25.10 1.50 15.30
N ALA A 75 -23.94 1.09 14.80
CA ALA A 75 -22.73 0.95 15.62
C ALA A 75 -22.36 2.27 16.32
N ASP A 76 -21.97 2.17 17.59
CA ASP A 76 -21.67 3.31 18.46
C ASP A 76 -20.41 4.04 17.96
N ARG A 77 -20.60 5.26 17.44
CA ARG A 77 -19.50 6.10 16.93
C ARG A 77 -18.68 6.77 18.03
N SER A 78 -19.15 6.74 19.28
CA SER A 78 -18.39 7.24 20.42
C SER A 78 -17.31 6.27 20.89
N ASP A 79 -17.47 4.97 20.56
CA ASP A 79 -16.42 3.97 20.73
C ASP A 79 -15.25 4.25 19.76
N PRO A 80 -14.02 4.50 20.27
CA PRO A 80 -12.84 4.74 19.44
C PRO A 80 -12.52 3.61 18.45
N ALA A 81 -12.94 2.37 18.73
CA ALA A 81 -12.69 1.21 17.86
C ALA A 81 -13.67 1.12 16.68
N THR A 82 -14.82 1.79 16.73
CA THR A 82 -15.86 1.68 15.70
C THR A 82 -15.45 2.33 14.38
N LEU A 83 -14.82 3.52 14.40
CA LEU A 83 -14.45 4.23 13.17
C LEU A 83 -13.39 3.45 12.34
N PRO A 84 -12.29 2.96 12.94
CA PRO A 84 -11.35 2.08 12.23
C PRO A 84 -12.01 0.81 11.70
N ALA A 85 -12.88 0.17 12.50
CA ALA A 85 -13.58 -1.06 12.11
C ALA A 85 -14.53 -0.84 10.91
N GLN A 86 -15.28 0.28 10.89
CA GLN A 86 -16.10 0.66 9.74
C GLN A 86 -15.27 1.02 8.50
N ALA A 87 -14.08 1.61 8.67
CA ALA A 87 -13.16 1.84 7.56
C ALA A 87 -12.65 0.52 6.97
N ALA A 88 -12.27 -0.44 7.84
CA ALA A 88 -11.88 -1.78 7.43
C ALA A 88 -13.01 -2.50 6.67
N LEU A 89 -14.25 -2.39 7.16
CA LEU A 89 -15.43 -2.97 6.48
C LEU A 89 -15.63 -2.40 5.08
N ARG A 90 -15.46 -1.09 4.87
CA ARG A 90 -15.50 -0.47 3.53
C ARG A 90 -14.46 -1.06 2.58
N VAL A 91 -13.26 -1.35 3.10
CA VAL A 91 -12.21 -2.04 2.34
C VAL A 91 -12.64 -3.47 1.98
N GLN A 92 -13.25 -4.22 2.91
CA GLN A 92 -13.76 -5.56 2.61
C GLN A 92 -14.88 -5.55 1.56
N CYS A 93 -15.78 -4.56 1.61
CA CYS A 93 -16.82 -4.40 0.59
C CYS A 93 -16.24 -4.16 -0.81
N ARG A 94 -15.21 -3.30 -0.92
CA ARG A 94 -14.50 -3.08 -2.19
C ARG A 94 -13.85 -4.37 -2.70
N ARG A 95 -13.16 -5.10 -1.82
CA ARG A 95 -12.51 -6.37 -2.17
C ARG A 95 -13.52 -7.40 -2.67
N ALA A 96 -14.65 -7.54 -1.99
CA ALA A 96 -15.73 -8.43 -2.41
C ALA A 96 -16.26 -8.06 -3.80
N LYS A 97 -16.53 -6.77 -4.05
CA LYS A 97 -16.91 -6.28 -5.38
C LYS A 97 -15.87 -6.65 -6.45
N GLU A 98 -14.59 -6.39 -6.18
CA GLU A 98 -13.50 -6.67 -7.12
C GLU A 98 -13.34 -8.18 -7.39
N ALA A 99 -13.44 -9.02 -6.35
CA ALA A 99 -13.37 -10.48 -6.45
C ALA A 99 -14.48 -11.06 -7.35
N LEU A 100 -15.69 -10.49 -7.29
CA LEU A 100 -16.82 -10.90 -8.12
C LEU A 100 -16.64 -10.62 -9.62
N THR A 101 -15.56 -9.94 -10.03
CA THR A 101 -15.16 -9.88 -11.44
C THR A 101 -14.82 -11.28 -11.97
N GLY A 102 -14.11 -12.10 -11.17
CA GLY A 102 -13.66 -13.45 -11.52
C GLY A 102 -14.43 -14.59 -10.83
N ALA A 103 -15.02 -14.33 -9.66
CA ALA A 103 -15.74 -15.33 -8.86
C ALA A 103 -17.28 -15.25 -9.03
N ALA A 104 -17.99 -16.33 -8.72
CA ALA A 104 -19.45 -16.38 -8.71
C ALA A 104 -20.04 -15.78 -7.42
N ASP A 105 -19.36 -15.95 -6.29
CA ASP A 105 -19.71 -15.40 -4.98
C ASP A 105 -18.46 -15.17 -4.10
N THR A 106 -18.66 -14.48 -2.98
CA THR A 106 -17.61 -14.16 -1.99
C THR A 106 -18.23 -13.94 -0.60
N THR A 107 -17.40 -13.99 0.44
CA THR A 107 -17.82 -13.75 1.84
C THR A 107 -17.13 -12.50 2.38
N ILE A 108 -17.91 -11.61 2.99
CA ILE A 108 -17.45 -10.36 3.59
C ILE A 108 -17.40 -10.54 5.10
N PRO A 109 -16.21 -10.56 5.73
CA PRO A 109 -16.10 -10.57 7.17
C PRO A 109 -16.45 -9.18 7.74
N VAL A 110 -17.26 -9.17 8.79
CA VAL A 110 -17.71 -7.97 9.50
C VAL A 110 -17.24 -8.06 10.95
N ALA A 111 -16.24 -7.25 11.29
CA ALA A 111 -15.67 -7.17 12.62
C ALA A 111 -15.81 -5.74 13.15
N LEU A 112 -16.90 -5.46 13.86
CA LEU A 112 -17.11 -4.24 14.64
C LEU A 112 -17.00 -4.60 16.15
N PRO A 113 -16.77 -3.61 17.05
CA PRO A 113 -16.56 -3.90 18.48
C PRO A 113 -17.65 -4.74 19.13
N ALA A 114 -18.92 -4.49 18.77
CA ALA A 114 -20.08 -5.21 19.29
C ALA A 114 -20.69 -6.23 18.30
N LEU A 115 -20.07 -6.45 17.13
CA LEU A 115 -20.63 -7.29 16.07
C LEU A 115 -19.54 -8.05 15.31
N GLN A 116 -19.62 -9.37 15.36
CA GLN A 116 -18.80 -10.28 14.55
C GLN A 116 -19.74 -11.11 13.68
N ALA A 117 -19.62 -11.00 12.36
CA ALA A 117 -20.50 -11.68 11.41
C ALA A 117 -19.79 -11.91 10.06
N GLU A 118 -20.40 -12.76 9.23
CA GLU A 118 -19.99 -12.94 7.84
C GLU A 118 -21.21 -12.78 6.92
N VAL A 119 -21.04 -12.01 5.84
CA VAL A 119 -22.10 -11.78 4.85
C VAL A 119 -21.66 -12.31 3.50
N ARG A 120 -22.37 -13.29 2.96
CA ARG A 120 -22.15 -13.78 1.59
C ARG A 120 -22.74 -12.80 0.58
N LEU A 121 -22.01 -12.55 -0.50
CA LEU A 121 -22.43 -11.73 -1.64
C LEU A 121 -22.20 -12.51 -2.93
N THR A 122 -23.24 -12.66 -3.74
CA THR A 122 -23.17 -13.29 -5.07
C THR A 122 -23.03 -12.25 -6.18
N ARG A 123 -22.49 -12.68 -7.34
CA ARG A 123 -22.38 -11.82 -8.53
C ARG A 123 -23.74 -11.27 -8.98
N PRO A 124 -24.82 -12.07 -9.10
CA PRO A 124 -26.13 -11.55 -9.49
C PRO A 124 -26.69 -10.48 -8.53
N GLU A 125 -26.41 -10.59 -7.23
CA GLU A 125 -26.82 -9.57 -6.25
C GLU A 125 -26.05 -8.26 -6.45
N LEU A 126 -24.72 -8.34 -6.64
CA LEU A 126 -23.91 -7.17 -6.99
C LEU A 126 -24.44 -6.51 -8.27
N GLU A 127 -24.67 -7.31 -9.30
CA GLU A 127 -25.15 -6.85 -10.59
C GLU A 127 -26.51 -6.14 -10.48
N ALA A 128 -27.45 -6.72 -9.72
CA ALA A 128 -28.75 -6.11 -9.46
C ALA A 128 -28.62 -4.75 -8.75
N MET A 129 -27.68 -4.61 -7.81
CA MET A 129 -27.45 -3.36 -7.09
C MET A 129 -26.87 -2.24 -7.96
N VAL A 130 -25.96 -2.56 -8.89
CA VAL A 130 -25.25 -1.54 -9.68
C VAL A 130 -25.92 -1.23 -11.02
N ARG A 131 -26.76 -2.14 -11.54
CA ARG A 131 -27.42 -1.98 -12.86
C ARG A 131 -28.16 -0.65 -13.04
N PRO A 132 -28.90 -0.09 -12.05
CA PRO A 132 -29.55 1.22 -12.22
C PRO A 132 -28.55 2.35 -12.49
N ARG A 133 -27.40 2.34 -11.79
CA ARG A 133 -26.35 3.34 -12.00
C ARG A 133 -25.66 3.17 -13.36
N LEU A 134 -25.48 1.93 -13.82
CA LEU A 134 -24.97 1.66 -15.17
C LEU A 134 -25.97 2.06 -16.27
N ALA A 135 -27.27 2.11 -15.98
CA ALA A 135 -28.25 2.65 -16.94
C ALA A 135 -28.13 4.18 -17.08
N ASP A 136 -27.71 4.88 -16.02
CA ASP A 136 -27.49 6.33 -16.09
C ASP A 136 -26.24 6.68 -16.92
N THR A 137 -25.20 5.85 -16.87
CA THR A 137 -23.98 6.01 -17.68
C THR A 137 -24.23 5.76 -19.16
N THR A 138 -25.07 4.78 -19.53
CA THR A 138 -25.42 4.57 -20.94
C THR A 138 -26.29 5.71 -21.49
N ARG A 139 -27.21 6.26 -20.69
CA ARG A 139 -27.96 7.49 -21.06
C ARG A 139 -27.04 8.69 -21.25
N ALA A 140 -26.00 8.82 -20.43
CA ALA A 140 -24.99 9.87 -20.59
C ALA A 140 -24.20 9.68 -21.90
N LEU A 141 -23.80 8.45 -22.21
CA LEU A 141 -23.18 8.14 -23.49
C LEU A 141 -24.11 8.48 -24.67
N GLU A 142 -25.40 8.15 -24.61
CA GLU A 142 -26.38 8.53 -25.63
C GLU A 142 -26.51 10.04 -25.83
N ARG A 143 -26.43 10.84 -24.76
CA ARG A 143 -26.41 12.30 -24.86
C ARG A 143 -25.14 12.80 -25.54
N ALA A 144 -23.97 12.24 -25.22
CA ALA A 144 -22.72 12.56 -25.89
C ALA A 144 -22.82 12.27 -27.40
N VAL A 145 -23.36 11.12 -27.79
CA VAL A 145 -23.58 10.75 -29.20
C VAL A 145 -24.51 11.73 -29.90
N ARG A 146 -25.65 12.06 -29.27
CA ARG A 146 -26.62 13.00 -29.82
C ARG A 146 -26.05 14.41 -29.98
N SER A 147 -25.20 14.85 -29.06
CA SER A 147 -24.54 16.16 -29.12
C SER A 147 -23.59 16.29 -30.32
N ALA A 148 -23.08 15.16 -30.85
CA ALA A 148 -22.29 15.11 -32.07
C ALA A 148 -23.15 15.05 -33.35
N GLY A 149 -24.48 15.13 -33.24
CA GLY A 149 -25.41 15.00 -34.36
C GLY A 149 -25.53 13.59 -34.93
N LEU A 150 -25.16 12.56 -34.15
CA LEU A 150 -25.16 11.16 -34.56
C LEU A 150 -26.25 10.36 -33.83
N THR A 151 -26.60 9.21 -34.40
CA THR A 151 -27.24 8.10 -33.68
C THR A 151 -26.18 7.08 -33.28
N MET A 152 -26.54 6.10 -32.42
CA MET A 152 -25.64 4.98 -32.11
C MET A 152 -25.17 4.24 -33.36
N ASP A 153 -25.95 4.24 -34.44
CA ASP A 153 -25.56 3.63 -35.72
C ASP A 153 -24.35 4.28 -36.38
N GLY A 154 -24.11 5.55 -36.09
CA GLY A 154 -22.92 6.28 -36.53
C GLY A 154 -21.67 6.02 -35.68
N VAL A 155 -21.74 5.18 -34.64
CA VAL A 155 -20.61 4.81 -33.79
C VAL A 155 -20.11 3.42 -34.20
N SER A 156 -18.82 3.31 -34.53
CA SER A 156 -18.22 2.05 -34.97
C SER A 156 -18.09 1.06 -33.81
N ARG A 157 -17.73 1.53 -32.61
CA ARG A 157 -17.64 0.74 -31.36
C ARG A 157 -17.60 1.63 -30.12
N VAL A 158 -17.89 1.04 -28.96
CA VAL A 158 -17.70 1.68 -27.64
C VAL A 158 -16.44 1.11 -27.00
N LEU A 159 -15.45 1.96 -26.71
CA LEU A 159 -14.21 1.59 -26.02
C LEU A 159 -14.40 1.78 -24.51
N LEU A 160 -14.38 0.69 -23.76
CA LEU A 160 -14.48 0.70 -22.30
C LEU A 160 -13.10 0.93 -21.67
N VAL A 161 -13.03 1.91 -20.79
CA VAL A 161 -11.83 2.38 -20.11
C VAL A 161 -12.13 2.53 -18.61
N GLY A 162 -11.09 2.53 -17.78
CA GLY A 162 -11.23 2.70 -16.34
C GLY A 162 -11.39 1.37 -15.60
N SER A 163 -10.99 1.36 -14.33
CA SER A 163 -10.93 0.13 -13.52
C SER A 163 -12.29 -0.54 -13.33
N SER A 164 -13.36 0.24 -13.21
CA SER A 164 -14.70 -0.31 -12.96
C SER A 164 -15.30 -0.93 -14.24
N SER A 165 -14.79 -0.57 -15.43
CA SER A 165 -15.15 -1.22 -16.69
C SER A 165 -14.68 -2.68 -16.82
N LEU A 166 -13.85 -3.16 -15.87
CA LEU A 166 -13.47 -4.58 -15.79
C LEU A 166 -14.63 -5.49 -15.36
N MET A 167 -15.67 -4.94 -14.73
CA MET A 167 -16.86 -5.71 -14.35
C MET A 167 -17.57 -6.22 -15.61
N PRO A 168 -17.79 -7.55 -15.78
CA PRO A 168 -18.41 -8.10 -16.99
C PRO A 168 -19.75 -7.48 -17.35
N LEU A 169 -20.57 -7.19 -16.33
CA LEU A 169 -21.86 -6.50 -16.47
C LEU A 169 -21.75 -5.17 -17.22
N VAL A 170 -20.66 -4.42 -17.09
CA VAL A 170 -20.51 -3.11 -17.76
C VAL A 170 -20.54 -3.28 -19.28
N GLY A 171 -19.79 -4.25 -19.80
CA GLY A 171 -19.80 -4.56 -21.23
C GLY A 171 -21.18 -5.01 -21.71
N GLU A 172 -21.86 -5.86 -20.93
CA GLU A 172 -23.21 -6.34 -21.24
C GLU A 172 -24.22 -5.19 -21.29
N VAL A 173 -24.26 -4.34 -20.26
CA VAL A 173 -25.20 -3.21 -20.19
C VAL A 173 -24.95 -2.21 -21.30
N VAL A 174 -23.68 -1.89 -21.58
CA VAL A 174 -23.33 -0.98 -22.67
C VAL A 174 -23.73 -1.57 -24.02
N GLN A 175 -23.44 -2.85 -24.28
CA GLN A 175 -23.81 -3.49 -25.54
C GLN A 175 -25.34 -3.61 -25.70
N GLN A 176 -26.06 -3.97 -24.65
CA GLN A 176 -27.52 -4.03 -24.64
C GLN A 176 -28.17 -2.67 -24.88
N ALA A 177 -27.67 -1.61 -24.24
CA ALA A 177 -28.25 -0.28 -24.37
C ALA A 177 -27.92 0.38 -25.72
N THR A 178 -26.69 0.19 -26.22
CA THR A 178 -26.23 0.90 -27.43
C THR A 178 -26.44 0.11 -28.72
N GLY A 179 -26.59 -1.21 -28.64
CA GLY A 179 -26.53 -2.11 -29.81
C GLY A 179 -25.16 -2.14 -30.50
N ARG A 180 -24.13 -1.56 -29.89
CA ARG A 180 -22.77 -1.45 -30.44
C ARG A 180 -21.84 -2.42 -29.73
N THR A 181 -20.82 -2.89 -30.44
CA THR A 181 -19.76 -3.70 -29.83
C THR A 181 -19.05 -2.88 -28.74
N ALA A 182 -19.12 -3.36 -27.50
CA ALA A 182 -18.36 -2.84 -26.38
C ALA A 182 -17.02 -3.57 -26.30
N VAL A 183 -15.92 -2.83 -26.46
CA VAL A 183 -14.55 -3.37 -26.47
C VAL A 183 -13.82 -2.85 -25.25
N LEU A 184 -13.41 -3.76 -24.37
CA LEU A 184 -12.53 -3.42 -23.27
C LEU A 184 -11.14 -3.07 -23.81
N ALA A 185 -10.57 -1.93 -23.40
CA ALA A 185 -9.19 -1.60 -23.75
C ALA A 185 -8.24 -2.71 -23.26
N ALA A 186 -7.14 -3.02 -23.97
CA ALA A 186 -6.23 -4.09 -23.53
C ALA A 186 -5.63 -3.85 -22.14
N GLN A 187 -5.42 -2.58 -21.78
CA GLN A 187 -4.99 -2.18 -20.44
C GLN A 187 -5.89 -1.05 -19.94
N PRO A 188 -7.12 -1.33 -19.45
CA PRO A 188 -8.10 -0.29 -19.10
C PRO A 188 -7.61 0.69 -18.04
N LYS A 189 -6.73 0.23 -17.14
CA LYS A 189 -6.11 1.04 -16.09
C LYS A 189 -4.99 1.96 -16.60
N LEU A 190 -4.36 1.63 -17.73
CA LEU A 190 -3.18 2.34 -18.26
C LEU A 190 -3.48 3.08 -19.58
N ALA A 191 -4.59 2.78 -20.25
CA ALA A 191 -4.93 3.29 -21.59
C ALA A 191 -4.96 4.83 -21.69
N ILE A 192 -5.22 5.53 -20.58
CA ILE A 192 -5.16 6.99 -20.50
C ILE A 192 -3.70 7.44 -20.52
N ALA A 193 -2.88 6.99 -19.57
CA ALA A 193 -1.47 7.33 -19.45
C ALA A 193 -0.66 6.95 -20.69
N THR A 194 -0.85 5.73 -21.21
CA THR A 194 -0.21 5.27 -22.45
C THR A 194 -0.59 6.15 -23.63
N GLY A 195 -1.87 6.53 -23.75
CA GLY A 195 -2.33 7.44 -24.79
C GLY A 195 -1.71 8.84 -24.69
N ALA A 196 -1.59 9.38 -23.47
CA ALA A 196 -0.97 10.67 -23.22
C ALA A 196 0.53 10.67 -23.57
N ALA A 197 1.25 9.63 -23.17
CA ALA A 197 2.67 9.45 -23.51
C ALA A 197 2.89 9.40 -25.03
N LEU A 198 2.02 8.70 -25.77
CA LEU A 198 2.10 8.61 -27.23
C LEU A 198 1.88 9.97 -27.90
N ILE A 199 0.89 10.75 -27.45
CA ILE A 199 0.65 12.11 -27.97
C ILE A 199 1.87 13.00 -27.70
N GLY A 200 2.40 12.97 -26.46
CA GLY A 200 3.57 13.74 -26.08
C GLY A 200 4.80 13.42 -26.93
N ALA A 201 5.07 12.14 -27.18
CA ALA A 201 6.18 11.71 -28.02
C ALA A 201 6.08 12.25 -29.46
N THR A 202 4.88 12.30 -30.04
CA THR A 202 4.68 12.87 -31.38
C THR A 202 4.85 14.39 -31.44
N GLN A 203 4.56 15.10 -30.34
CA GLN A 203 4.75 16.55 -30.26
C GLN A 203 6.23 16.92 -30.08
N LEU A 204 6.99 16.10 -29.36
CA LEU A 204 8.45 16.26 -29.19
C LEU A 204 9.24 15.91 -30.45
N ALA A 205 8.70 15.06 -31.32
CA ALA A 205 9.30 14.68 -32.60
C ALA A 205 9.01 15.68 -33.74
N ALA A 206 8.18 16.70 -33.51
CA ALA A 206 7.93 17.74 -34.50
C ALA A 206 9.14 18.71 -34.57
N PRO A 207 9.63 19.07 -35.77
CA PRO A 207 10.74 20.03 -35.89
C PRO A 207 10.33 21.36 -35.26
N ALA A 208 11.17 21.87 -34.35
CA ALA A 208 10.96 23.17 -33.72
C ALA A 208 10.82 24.25 -34.81
N PRO A 209 9.85 25.19 -34.70
CA PRO A 209 9.83 26.35 -35.57
C PRO A 209 11.15 27.10 -35.40
N ALA A 210 11.76 27.51 -36.52
CA ALA A 210 13.05 28.19 -36.56
C ALA A 210 13.05 29.39 -35.59
N ALA A 211 13.73 29.23 -34.45
CA ALA A 211 13.87 30.28 -33.47
C ALA A 211 14.67 31.42 -34.10
N ALA A 212 14.09 32.61 -34.13
CA ALA A 212 14.79 33.84 -34.47
C ALA A 212 16.03 33.96 -33.57
N THR A 213 17.19 34.09 -34.18
CA THR A 213 18.49 34.23 -33.53
C THR A 213 18.56 35.55 -32.78
N ALA A 214 18.19 35.54 -31.49
CA ALA A 214 18.66 36.55 -30.56
C ALA A 214 20.13 36.25 -30.24
N SER A 215 21.03 37.16 -30.59
CA SER A 215 22.46 37.07 -30.30
C SER A 215 22.71 37.11 -28.79
N VAL A 216 22.98 35.96 -28.20
CA VAL A 216 23.50 35.87 -26.82
C VAL A 216 25.00 36.11 -26.88
N THR A 217 25.45 37.20 -26.26
CA THR A 217 26.87 37.47 -25.99
C THR A 217 27.37 36.42 -25.00
N PRO A 218 28.50 35.75 -25.23
CA PRO A 218 28.99 34.72 -24.32
C PRO A 218 29.40 35.36 -22.99
N SER A 219 28.78 34.91 -21.89
CA SER A 219 29.24 35.25 -20.54
C SER A 219 30.50 34.44 -20.18
N PRO A 220 31.39 34.98 -19.34
CA PRO A 220 32.60 34.28 -18.89
C PRO A 220 32.26 33.03 -18.08
N PRO A 221 33.19 32.05 -17.97
CA PRO A 221 32.95 30.82 -17.21
C PRO A 221 32.69 31.16 -15.73
N ALA A 222 31.53 30.70 -15.23
CA ALA A 222 31.10 30.95 -13.86
C ALA A 222 32.00 30.21 -12.86
N ALA A 223 32.67 30.98 -12.01
CA ALA A 223 33.24 30.50 -10.77
C ALA A 223 32.11 30.09 -9.80
N ALA A 224 32.36 29.03 -9.03
CA ALA A 224 31.44 28.50 -8.04
C ALA A 224 31.02 29.56 -7.01
N ALA A 225 29.71 29.79 -6.87
CA ALA A 225 29.14 30.54 -5.75
C ALA A 225 27.67 30.19 -5.50
N GLY A 226 27.39 29.72 -4.28
CA GLY A 226 26.28 30.16 -3.43
C GLY A 226 24.85 29.88 -3.89
N TRP A 227 24.19 28.94 -3.21
CA TRP A 227 22.74 28.80 -3.20
C TRP A 227 22.08 30.10 -2.71
N GLN A 228 21.12 30.66 -3.47
CA GLN A 228 20.27 31.76 -3.03
C GLN A 228 18.99 31.20 -2.38
N ALA A 229 18.58 31.80 -1.26
CA ALA A 229 17.39 31.39 -0.50
C ALA A 229 16.08 31.56 -1.30
N PRO A 230 15.05 30.72 -1.04
CA PRO A 230 13.79 30.77 -1.76
C PRO A 230 12.99 32.05 -1.48
N VAL A 231 12.35 32.56 -2.53
CA VAL A 231 11.45 33.73 -2.52
C VAL A 231 10.20 33.43 -1.68
N LYS A 232 9.88 34.35 -0.78
CA LYS A 232 8.70 34.31 0.09
C LYS A 232 7.42 34.49 -0.75
N VAL A 233 6.64 33.42 -0.91
CA VAL A 233 5.31 33.46 -1.53
C VAL A 233 4.30 34.00 -0.51
N ALA A 234 3.54 35.03 -0.87
CA ALA A 234 2.51 35.62 -0.02
C ALA A 234 1.26 34.71 0.08
N PRO A 235 0.51 34.73 1.19
CA PRO A 235 -0.70 33.92 1.35
C PRO A 235 -1.82 34.39 0.40
N PRO A 236 -2.70 33.47 -0.06
CA PRO A 236 -3.83 33.84 -0.90
C PRO A 236 -4.88 34.65 -0.12
N GLU A 237 -5.44 35.66 -0.80
CA GLU A 237 -6.46 36.57 -0.28
C GLU A 237 -7.80 35.84 0.02
N PRO A 238 -8.52 36.17 1.10
CA PRO A 238 -9.75 35.47 1.47
C PRO A 238 -10.90 35.74 0.49
N ALA A 239 -11.61 34.67 0.12
CA ALA A 239 -12.73 34.71 -0.81
C ALA A 239 -13.93 35.54 -0.29
N LYS A 240 -14.48 36.41 -1.16
CA LYS A 240 -15.68 37.22 -0.89
C LYS A 240 -16.95 36.34 -0.70
N PRO A 241 -17.85 36.69 0.24
CA PRO A 241 -19.05 35.90 0.51
C PRO A 241 -20.09 36.04 -0.61
N ARG A 242 -20.56 34.91 -1.16
CA ARG A 242 -21.68 34.88 -2.11
C ARG A 242 -23.02 34.93 -1.35
N ARG A 243 -23.86 35.88 -1.76
CA ARG A 243 -25.20 36.19 -1.24
C ARG A 243 -26.10 34.95 -1.09
N GLY A 244 -26.66 34.79 0.11
CA GLY A 244 -27.63 33.75 0.44
C GLY A 244 -28.95 33.89 -0.31
N HIS A 245 -29.50 32.76 -0.75
CA HIS A 245 -30.90 32.62 -1.09
C HIS A 245 -31.63 32.04 0.13
N ARG A 246 -32.50 32.86 0.72
CA ARG A 246 -33.48 32.45 1.73
C ARG A 246 -34.39 31.38 1.13
N ARG A 247 -34.51 30.23 1.79
CA ARG A 247 -35.72 29.40 1.68
C ARG A 247 -36.18 28.99 3.08
N THR A 248 -37.46 29.27 3.26
CA THR A 248 -38.28 29.28 4.46
C THR A 248 -38.49 27.89 5.03
N ALA A 249 -38.52 27.82 6.35
CA ALA A 249 -38.99 26.68 7.11
C ALA A 249 -40.47 26.41 6.82
N ILE A 250 -40.83 25.14 6.63
CA ILE A 250 -42.18 24.63 6.87
C ILE A 250 -42.03 23.43 7.78
N ALA A 251 -42.49 23.62 9.02
CA ALA A 251 -42.77 22.54 9.95
C ALA A 251 -44.09 21.88 9.54
N ALA A 252 -44.13 20.55 9.55
CA ALA A 252 -45.37 19.80 9.66
C ALA A 252 -45.08 18.51 10.43
N ALA A 253 -45.75 18.38 11.57
CA ALA A 253 -45.71 17.25 12.47
C ALA A 253 -46.86 16.29 12.15
N ILE A 254 -46.58 14.99 12.12
CA ILE A 254 -47.50 13.85 12.32
C ILE A 254 -46.56 12.72 12.81
N GLY A 255 -46.69 12.02 13.95
CA GLY A 255 -47.83 11.79 14.82
C GLY A 255 -48.22 10.30 14.78
N ALA A 256 -47.71 9.50 15.73
CA ALA A 256 -48.22 8.17 16.18
C ALA A 256 -48.27 7.01 15.14
N ALA A 257 -48.22 5.71 15.44
CA ALA A 257 -47.94 4.86 16.60
C ALA A 257 -48.05 3.38 16.15
N VAL A 258 -47.41 2.47 16.90
CA VAL A 258 -47.78 1.04 17.14
C VAL A 258 -47.59 0.00 16.01
N GLY A 259 -46.56 -0.84 16.18
CA GLY A 259 -46.69 -2.23 16.68
C GLY A 259 -46.83 -3.37 15.66
N VAL A 260 -45.82 -4.26 15.59
CA VAL A 260 -46.01 -5.69 15.22
C VAL A 260 -44.98 -6.60 15.92
N ALA A 261 -45.53 -7.53 16.70
CA ALA A 261 -45.18 -8.91 17.01
C ALA A 261 -43.71 -9.37 17.16
N ALA A 262 -43.44 -9.90 18.36
CA ALA A 262 -42.39 -10.85 18.67
C ALA A 262 -42.65 -12.22 18.01
N VAL A 263 -41.58 -12.85 17.49
CA VAL A 263 -41.51 -14.30 17.31
C VAL A 263 -40.24 -14.78 18.03
N ILE A 264 -40.45 -15.45 19.15
CA ILE A 264 -39.43 -16.16 19.92
C ILE A 264 -39.25 -17.53 19.28
N GLY A 265 -38.05 -17.83 18.78
CA GLY A 265 -37.62 -19.18 18.41
C GLY A 265 -36.55 -19.66 19.39
N VAL A 266 -36.96 -20.43 20.39
CA VAL A 266 -36.07 -21.21 21.28
C VAL A 266 -35.65 -22.46 20.52
N VAL A 267 -34.35 -22.72 20.41
CA VAL A 267 -33.82 -24.04 20.04
C VAL A 267 -32.98 -24.55 21.22
N VAL A 268 -33.48 -25.66 21.77
CA VAL A 268 -32.90 -26.46 22.84
C VAL A 268 -31.73 -27.27 22.27
N LEU A 269 -30.57 -27.19 22.94
CA LEU A 269 -29.44 -28.10 22.72
C LEU A 269 -29.65 -29.35 23.58
N THR A 270 -29.69 -30.52 22.94
CA THR A 270 -29.47 -31.81 23.60
C THR A 270 -28.18 -32.41 23.09
N GLY A 271 -27.26 -32.70 24.01
CA GLY A 271 -25.98 -33.34 23.75
C GLY A 271 -26.08 -34.86 23.51
N GLY A 272 -24.91 -35.44 23.26
CA GLY A 272 -24.68 -36.87 23.17
C GLY A 272 -23.18 -37.14 23.13
N ASP A 273 -22.67 -37.69 24.23
CA ASP A 273 -21.35 -38.30 24.39
C ASP A 273 -21.20 -39.53 23.49
N ASP A 274 -19.96 -39.91 23.18
CA ASP A 274 -19.57 -41.33 23.21
C ASP A 274 -18.05 -41.51 23.38
N THR A 275 -17.70 -42.20 24.47
CA THR A 275 -16.39 -42.75 24.82
C THR A 275 -16.24 -44.18 24.29
N ILE A 276 -15.07 -44.55 23.75
CA ILE A 276 -14.62 -45.96 23.69
C ILE A 276 -13.12 -46.07 24.01
N THR A 277 -12.81 -46.96 24.96
CA THR A 277 -11.50 -47.37 25.48
C THR A 277 -10.94 -48.65 24.84
N THR A 278 -9.67 -48.95 25.19
CA THR A 278 -8.95 -50.27 25.20
C THR A 278 -8.26 -50.68 23.88
N SER A 279 -7.02 -51.21 23.78
CA SER A 279 -6.08 -51.89 24.71
C SER A 279 -4.66 -51.99 24.07
N ALA A 280 -3.60 -52.11 24.88
CA ALA A 280 -2.24 -52.56 24.48
C ALA A 280 -2.11 -54.11 24.46
N PRO A 281 -0.94 -54.73 24.10
CA PRO A 281 0.07 -55.01 25.15
C PRO A 281 1.58 -55.17 24.75
N SER A 282 2.46 -54.96 25.75
CA SER A 282 3.73 -55.68 26.12
C SER A 282 4.92 -55.81 25.14
N THR A 283 6.23 -55.83 25.49
CA THR A 283 7.11 -55.74 26.70
C THR A 283 8.56 -55.63 26.14
N THR A 284 9.50 -54.89 26.73
CA THR A 284 10.54 -55.41 27.66
C THR A 284 11.44 -54.26 28.19
N ARG A 285 12.15 -54.57 29.27
CA ARG A 285 12.75 -53.72 30.33
C ARG A 285 14.27 -53.58 30.17
N SER A 286 14.83 -52.38 30.44
CA SER A 286 16.13 -52.16 31.14
C SER A 286 16.45 -50.65 31.31
N ASP A 287 16.52 -50.17 32.56
CA ASP A 287 16.98 -48.84 33.04
C ASP A 287 18.53 -48.74 33.14
N PRO A 288 19.14 -47.64 33.65
CA PRO A 288 19.15 -46.26 33.15
C PRO A 288 20.58 -45.66 33.08
N ALA A 289 20.79 -44.59 32.29
CA ALA A 289 21.63 -43.43 32.59
C ALA A 289 22.02 -42.68 31.30
N ALA A 290 21.55 -41.44 31.14
CA ALA A 290 22.30 -40.29 30.63
C ALA A 290 21.36 -39.17 30.14
N SER A 291 21.51 -38.00 30.75
CA SER A 291 21.45 -36.65 30.14
C SER A 291 20.45 -36.37 29.00
N THR A 292 19.43 -35.57 29.35
CA THR A 292 18.92 -34.40 28.60
C THR A 292 19.40 -34.17 27.16
N THR A 293 18.54 -34.37 26.16
CA THR A 293 18.41 -33.62 24.87
C THR A 293 17.03 -33.93 24.24
N ALA A 294 16.54 -33.05 23.36
CA ALA A 294 15.14 -32.71 23.05
C ALA A 294 14.34 -33.55 22.01
N ALA A 295 13.02 -33.22 21.98
CA ALA A 295 12.00 -33.27 20.89
C ALA A 295 11.55 -34.66 20.38
N PRO A 296 10.28 -34.89 19.91
CA PRO A 296 9.50 -33.97 19.05
C PRO A 296 7.95 -33.94 19.25
N THR A 297 7.31 -32.84 18.84
CA THR A 297 5.94 -32.85 18.28
C THR A 297 5.87 -31.88 17.11
N SER A 298 5.43 -32.36 15.96
CA SER A 298 5.09 -31.57 14.76
C SER A 298 3.58 -31.25 14.79
N PRO A 299 3.04 -30.36 13.93
CA PRO A 299 3.61 -29.20 13.24
C PRO A 299 2.96 -27.91 13.74
N VAL A 300 3.73 -26.86 13.99
CA VAL A 300 3.19 -25.52 14.23
C VAL A 300 3.61 -24.64 13.07
N VAL A 301 2.66 -24.32 12.19
CA VAL A 301 2.79 -23.23 11.22
C VAL A 301 2.41 -21.95 11.97
N VAL A 302 3.39 -21.08 12.21
CA VAL A 302 3.17 -19.70 12.70
C VAL A 302 3.95 -18.75 11.81
N ALA A 303 3.24 -17.78 11.26
CA ALA A 303 3.72 -16.78 10.32
C ALA A 303 4.81 -15.89 10.93
N LEU A 304 5.96 -15.83 10.25
CA LEU A 304 7.06 -14.87 10.37
C LEU A 304 7.40 -14.44 11.82
N GLY A 305 7.73 -15.43 12.67
CA GLY A 305 8.57 -15.26 13.88
C GLY A 305 10.05 -15.29 13.49
N ASP A 306 10.95 -14.51 14.08
CA ASP A 306 11.19 -14.30 15.51
C ASP A 306 11.77 -12.87 15.74
N PRO A 307 11.28 -12.06 16.69
CA PRO A 307 11.89 -10.77 17.06
C PRO A 307 13.21 -10.91 17.83
N ALA A 308 13.81 -12.11 17.85
CA ALA A 308 15.19 -12.28 18.26
C ALA A 308 16.13 -11.63 17.24
N LEU A 309 16.58 -10.42 17.57
CA LEU A 309 17.81 -9.81 17.08
C LEU A 309 17.62 -9.13 15.71
N VAL A 310 17.45 -7.81 15.71
CA VAL A 310 17.70 -6.95 14.53
C VAL A 310 19.06 -6.29 14.77
N PRO A 311 20.07 -6.40 13.87
CA PRO A 311 21.35 -5.78 14.09
C PRO A 311 21.30 -4.35 13.54
N ALA A 312 21.37 -3.34 14.40
CA ALA A 312 21.74 -1.99 13.98
C ALA A 312 23.28 -1.91 13.91
N SER A 313 23.83 -1.42 12.80
CA SER A 313 25.28 -1.27 12.65
C SER A 313 25.83 -0.13 13.53
N LEU A 314 27.03 -0.32 14.10
CA LEU A 314 27.81 0.74 14.72
C LEU A 314 28.51 1.61 13.65
N GLY A 315 28.09 2.88 13.53
CA GLY A 315 28.84 3.98 12.96
C GLY A 315 29.91 4.54 13.91
N ALA A 316 31.08 4.83 13.33
CA ALA A 316 32.21 5.61 13.84
C ALA A 316 32.78 5.25 15.22
N GLY A 317 33.24 3.99 15.42
CA GLY A 317 34.26 3.69 16.44
C GLY A 317 34.19 2.33 17.13
N GLY A 318 33.09 1.58 17.00
CA GLY A 318 32.92 0.27 17.65
C GLY A 318 32.94 -0.90 16.66
N THR A 319 33.65 -1.97 16.98
CA THR A 319 33.76 -3.22 16.19
C THR A 319 32.57 -4.19 16.37
N GLY A 320 31.38 -3.66 16.69
CA GLY A 320 30.22 -4.47 17.11
C GLY A 320 28.90 -4.09 16.43
N VAL A 321 27.81 -4.73 16.82
CA VAL A 321 26.44 -4.44 16.38
C VAL A 321 25.53 -4.28 17.60
N VAL A 322 24.48 -3.47 17.48
CA VAL A 322 23.43 -3.38 18.50
C VAL A 322 22.31 -4.34 18.15
N VAL A 323 21.80 -5.06 19.12
CA VAL A 323 20.90 -6.17 18.89
C VAL A 323 19.77 -6.19 19.93
N VAL A 324 18.53 -6.29 19.46
CA VAL A 324 17.33 -6.32 20.31
C VAL A 324 16.86 -7.76 20.50
N THR A 325 16.80 -8.27 21.73
CA THR A 325 16.39 -9.65 22.01
C THR A 325 14.86 -9.82 22.06
N THR A 326 14.38 -11.06 22.09
CA THR A 326 12.94 -11.38 22.27
C THR A 326 12.35 -10.89 23.58
N SER A 327 13.19 -10.75 24.62
CA SER A 327 12.79 -10.16 25.89
C SER A 327 12.73 -8.63 25.84
N GLY A 328 13.01 -8.02 24.67
CA GLY A 328 13.13 -6.57 24.49
C GLY A 328 14.43 -5.98 25.04
N ALA A 329 15.43 -6.80 25.36
CA ALA A 329 16.71 -6.28 25.85
C ALA A 329 17.56 -5.79 24.68
N VAL A 330 18.17 -4.62 24.81
CA VAL A 330 19.08 -4.09 23.79
C VAL A 330 20.52 -4.34 24.22
N LEU A 331 21.25 -5.11 23.42
CA LEU A 331 22.60 -5.57 23.68
C LEU A 331 23.57 -5.01 22.64
N GLN A 332 24.72 -4.54 23.07
CA GLN A 332 25.86 -4.28 22.20
C GLN A 332 26.69 -5.57 22.12
N VAL A 333 26.77 -6.14 20.92
CA VAL A 333 27.51 -7.37 20.64
C VAL A 333 28.79 -7.02 19.93
N SER A 334 29.92 -7.47 20.47
CA SER A 334 31.26 -7.27 19.91
C SER A 334 32.01 -8.61 19.86
N ALA A 335 33.22 -8.61 19.30
CA ALA A 335 34.11 -9.78 19.34
C ALA A 335 34.44 -10.24 20.77
N THR A 336 34.35 -9.35 21.77
CA THR A 336 34.68 -9.63 23.17
C THR A 336 33.47 -10.02 24.03
N GLY A 337 32.25 -10.05 23.47
CA GLY A 337 31.03 -10.43 24.18
C GLY A 337 29.87 -9.46 23.97
N ALA A 338 28.76 -9.73 24.65
CA ALA A 338 27.53 -8.93 24.61
C ALA A 338 27.32 -8.18 25.94
N THR A 339 27.08 -6.88 25.88
CA THR A 339 26.82 -6.02 27.04
C THR A 339 25.49 -5.29 26.88
N PRO A 340 24.62 -5.21 27.91
CA PRO A 340 23.39 -4.42 27.85
C PRO A 340 23.66 -2.94 27.57
N VAL A 341 22.86 -2.35 26.70
CA VAL A 341 22.88 -0.90 26.39
C VAL A 341 21.92 -0.11 27.30
N LEU A 342 20.99 -0.81 27.99
CA LEU A 342 19.90 -0.21 28.75
C LEU A 342 19.91 -0.62 30.24
N GLY A 343 19.46 0.31 31.09
CA GLY A 343 18.83 0.00 32.38
C GLY A 343 17.37 -0.38 32.13
N ALA A 344 16.92 -1.50 32.71
CA ALA A 344 15.86 -2.36 32.18
C ALA A 344 14.40 -1.86 32.26
N ASP A 345 14.13 -0.65 32.75
CA ASP A 345 12.76 -0.29 33.17
C ASP A 345 11.97 0.56 32.16
N ASP A 346 12.63 1.38 31.32
CA ASP A 346 11.92 2.39 30.50
C ASP A 346 11.56 1.94 29.07
N ILE A 347 12.24 0.92 28.51
CA ILE A 347 12.04 0.46 27.11
C ILE A 347 11.68 -1.03 27.09
N THR A 348 10.57 -1.38 27.72
CA THR A 348 10.08 -2.77 27.72
C THR A 348 9.51 -3.14 26.33
N GLY A 349 9.85 -4.33 25.84
CA GLY A 349 9.30 -4.86 24.58
C GLY A 349 9.86 -4.23 23.30
N ALA A 350 11.08 -3.66 23.34
CA ALA A 350 11.76 -3.19 22.15
C ALA A 350 11.77 -4.25 21.03
N ALA A 351 11.58 -3.83 19.78
CA ALA A 351 11.53 -4.72 18.62
C ALA A 351 12.51 -4.35 17.50
N PHE A 352 12.82 -3.06 17.36
CA PHE A 352 13.73 -2.57 16.33
C PHE A 352 14.67 -1.51 16.90
N ALA A 353 15.85 -1.38 16.31
CA ALA A 353 16.78 -0.33 16.64
C ALA A 353 17.51 0.17 15.39
N ALA A 354 17.95 1.42 15.43
CA ALA A 354 18.82 2.04 14.44
C ALA A 354 19.81 2.97 15.13
N MET A 355 20.96 3.20 14.53
CA MET A 355 21.98 4.07 15.10
C MET A 355 22.27 5.25 14.19
N SER A 356 22.43 6.42 14.81
CA SER A 356 22.82 7.66 14.16
C SER A 356 24.32 7.66 13.86
N ALA A 357 24.72 8.53 12.92
CA ALA A 357 26.13 8.79 12.62
C ALA A 357 26.89 9.41 13.81
N ASP A 358 26.19 10.08 14.72
CA ASP A 358 26.77 10.65 15.95
C ASP A 358 26.84 9.65 17.12
N GLY A 359 26.46 8.38 16.89
CA GLY A 359 26.47 7.32 17.90
C GLY A 359 25.21 7.24 18.75
N SER A 360 24.21 8.11 18.55
CA SER A 360 22.93 8.03 19.26
C SER A 360 22.14 6.80 18.79
N LEU A 361 21.62 6.01 19.73
CA LEU A 361 20.84 4.82 19.44
C LEU A 361 19.34 5.15 19.49
N VAL A 362 18.59 4.77 18.48
CA VAL A 362 17.14 4.91 18.45
C VAL A 362 16.50 3.54 18.52
N VAL A 363 15.55 3.36 19.45
CA VAL A 363 14.89 2.10 19.74
C VAL A 363 13.38 2.25 19.56
N SER A 364 12.79 1.35 18.79
CA SER A 364 11.35 1.24 18.57
C SER A 364 10.75 0.24 19.57
N ALA A 365 9.78 0.70 20.35
CA ALA A 365 9.12 -0.06 21.41
C ALA A 365 7.60 0.22 21.42
N PRO A 366 6.78 -0.53 22.18
CA PRO A 366 5.32 -0.43 22.11
C PRO A 366 4.75 0.97 22.40
N SER A 367 5.40 1.73 23.29
CA SER A 367 5.01 3.11 23.64
C SER A 367 5.42 4.14 22.59
N GLY A 368 6.33 3.81 21.69
CA GLY A 368 6.90 4.76 20.75
C GLY A 368 8.37 4.54 20.46
N VAL A 369 9.01 5.59 19.95
CA VAL A 369 10.42 5.58 19.60
C VAL A 369 11.22 6.36 20.64
N TRP A 370 12.28 5.73 21.14
CA TRP A 370 13.15 6.22 22.19
C TRP A 370 14.54 6.49 21.63
N GLU A 371 15.15 7.61 22.01
CA GLU A 371 16.56 7.88 21.78
C GLU A 371 17.35 7.56 23.05
N VAL A 372 18.45 6.84 22.89
CA VAL A 372 19.32 6.37 23.96
C VAL A 372 20.69 6.98 23.74
N ARG A 373 21.12 7.74 24.75
CA ARG A 373 22.40 8.45 24.73
C ARG A 373 23.03 8.36 26.11
N ASP A 374 24.28 7.90 26.17
CA ASP A 374 25.04 7.75 27.41
C ASP A 374 24.29 6.97 28.52
N GLY A 375 23.49 5.97 28.12
CA GLY A 375 22.68 5.14 29.03
C GLY A 375 21.36 5.76 29.48
N ALA A 376 21.03 6.99 29.06
CA ALA A 376 19.74 7.63 29.32
C ALA A 376 18.80 7.46 28.12
N ALA A 377 17.56 7.02 28.37
CA ALA A 377 16.51 6.88 27.37
C ALA A 377 15.55 8.08 27.40
N THR A 378 15.28 8.67 26.24
CA THR A 378 14.33 9.78 26.06
C THR A 378 13.31 9.42 25.01
N LEU A 379 12.02 9.54 25.30
CA LEU A 379 10.96 9.33 24.32
C LEU A 379 10.98 10.46 23.29
N VAL A 380 11.30 10.15 22.03
CA VAL A 380 11.36 11.13 20.94
C VAL A 380 10.10 11.14 20.08
N LEU A 381 9.37 10.04 20.05
CA LEU A 381 8.08 9.93 19.37
C LEU A 381 7.13 9.05 20.18
N ASP A 382 6.09 9.64 20.74
CA ASP A 382 5.02 8.90 21.41
C ASP A 382 4.07 8.29 20.36
N ALA A 383 3.89 6.96 20.40
CA ALA A 383 3.08 6.25 19.42
C ALA A 383 1.59 6.66 19.47
N ALA A 384 1.04 6.85 20.67
CA ALA A 384 -0.37 7.22 20.83
C ALA A 384 -0.64 8.64 20.33
N ALA A 385 0.22 9.61 20.66
CA ALA A 385 0.13 10.99 20.19
C ALA A 385 0.33 11.09 18.67
N ALA A 386 1.13 10.21 18.08
CA ALA A 386 1.32 10.09 16.64
C ALA A 386 0.18 9.32 15.92
N GLY A 387 -0.75 8.75 16.67
CA GLY A 387 -1.82 7.89 16.13
C GLY A 387 -1.28 6.62 15.45
N MET A 388 -0.16 6.10 15.95
CA MET A 388 0.48 4.87 15.47
C MET A 388 -0.09 3.63 16.17
N GLY A 389 0.11 2.46 15.57
CA GLY A 389 -0.18 1.20 16.24
C GLY A 389 0.71 0.95 17.46
N ALA A 390 0.26 0.07 18.36
CA ALA A 390 0.91 -0.26 19.63
C ALA A 390 2.28 -0.96 19.50
N THR A 391 2.77 -1.20 18.28
CA THR A 391 4.11 -1.73 18.00
C THR A 391 4.63 -1.10 16.70
N PRO A 392 5.28 0.08 16.79
CA PRO A 392 5.98 0.65 15.67
C PRO A 392 7.03 -0.33 15.12
N GLY A 393 7.19 -0.33 13.79
CA GLY A 393 8.12 -1.19 13.07
C GLY A 393 9.55 -0.65 13.08
N PRO A 394 10.35 -1.01 12.05
CA PRO A 394 11.70 -0.50 11.87
C PRO A 394 11.79 1.03 11.88
N VAL A 395 12.93 1.53 12.35
CA VAL A 395 13.27 2.96 12.42
C VAL A 395 14.54 3.24 11.62
N ALA A 396 14.71 4.46 11.15
CA ALA A 396 15.93 4.94 10.49
C ALA A 396 16.15 6.44 10.75
N LEU A 397 17.39 6.88 10.68
CA LEU A 397 17.76 8.28 10.77
C LEU A 397 18.46 8.72 9.48
N ASP A 398 18.17 9.95 9.03
CA ASP A 398 19.00 10.59 8.02
C ASP A 398 20.16 11.38 8.66
N PRO A 399 21.19 11.78 7.88
CA PRO A 399 22.34 12.54 8.40
C PRO A 399 21.99 13.90 9.02
N THR A 400 20.77 14.40 8.80
CA THR A 400 20.30 15.67 9.37
C THR A 400 19.51 15.48 10.67
N GLY A 401 19.30 14.23 11.10
CA GLY A 401 18.60 13.87 12.33
C GLY A 401 17.09 13.71 12.18
N ASN A 402 16.54 13.60 10.96
CA ASN A 402 15.12 13.25 10.82
C ASN A 402 14.92 11.77 11.07
N LEU A 403 13.89 11.44 11.85
CA LEU A 403 13.51 10.08 12.20
C LEU A 403 12.45 9.57 11.23
N TYR A 404 12.69 8.39 10.68
CA TYR A 404 11.73 7.63 9.88
C TYR A 404 11.30 6.42 10.67
N VAL A 405 10.00 6.15 10.71
CA VAL A 405 9.43 5.02 11.45
C VAL A 405 8.34 4.35 10.64
N ALA A 406 8.40 3.03 10.55
CA ALA A 406 7.32 2.24 9.99
C ALA A 406 6.19 2.12 11.02
N ASP A 407 4.97 2.46 10.62
CA ASP A 407 3.74 2.21 11.36
C ASP A 407 3.03 1.03 10.69
N ASN A 408 3.56 -0.17 10.95
CA ASN A 408 3.14 -1.41 10.28
C ASN A 408 1.65 -1.70 10.49
N ALA A 409 1.09 -1.35 11.64
CA ALA A 409 -0.34 -1.50 11.93
C ALA A 409 -1.23 -0.65 11.03
N ASN A 410 -0.73 0.52 10.61
CA ASN A 410 -1.45 1.45 9.74
C ASN A 410 -0.86 1.49 8.33
N HIS A 411 -0.03 0.53 7.92
CA HIS A 411 0.48 0.39 6.55
C HIS A 411 1.11 1.67 5.97
N ARG A 412 1.94 2.33 6.78
CA ARG A 412 2.58 3.60 6.42
C ARG A 412 3.97 3.76 7.03
N ILE A 413 4.75 4.67 6.47
CA ILE A 413 6.03 5.13 6.99
C ILE A 413 5.92 6.63 7.22
N LEU A 414 6.20 7.04 8.46
CA LEU A 414 6.17 8.42 8.90
C LEU A 414 7.58 8.97 9.00
N ARG A 415 7.74 10.27 8.72
CA ARG A 415 8.93 11.05 9.04
C ARG A 415 8.59 12.06 10.11
N ARG A 416 9.41 12.07 11.17
CA ARG A 416 9.48 13.11 12.18
C ARG A 416 10.66 14.02 11.87
N GLY A 417 10.37 15.29 11.58
CA GLY A 417 11.38 16.32 11.43
C GLY A 417 12.13 16.60 12.74
N THR A 418 13.29 17.24 12.64
CA THR A 418 14.04 17.73 13.81
C THR A 418 13.27 18.80 14.60
N ASP A 419 12.31 19.47 13.96
CA ASP A 419 11.34 20.38 14.58
C ASP A 419 10.17 19.67 15.29
N GLY A 420 10.14 18.33 15.24
CA GLY A 420 9.08 17.50 15.81
C GLY A 420 7.85 17.34 14.90
N SER A 421 7.82 17.95 13.72
CA SER A 421 6.70 17.81 12.78
C SER A 421 6.61 16.38 12.24
N LEU A 422 5.40 15.84 12.14
CA LEU A 422 5.15 14.52 11.57
C LEU A 422 4.57 14.64 10.16
N SER A 423 5.08 13.84 9.24
CA SER A 423 4.64 13.78 7.84
C SER A 423 4.59 12.33 7.33
N LEU A 424 3.68 12.07 6.40
CA LEU A 424 3.61 10.80 5.70
C LEU A 424 4.69 10.76 4.60
N VAL A 425 5.48 9.70 4.55
CA VAL A 425 6.48 9.49 3.48
C VAL A 425 6.02 8.40 2.52
N ALA A 426 5.50 7.30 3.08
CA ALA A 426 5.09 6.15 2.31
C ALA A 426 3.81 5.54 2.87
N GLY A 427 2.98 4.98 2.00
CA GLY A 427 1.85 4.14 2.41
C GLY A 427 0.51 4.87 2.46
N SER A 428 -0.45 4.30 1.76
CA SER A 428 -1.83 4.78 1.63
C SER A 428 -2.74 4.38 2.79
N GLY A 429 -2.22 3.70 3.81
CA GLY A 429 -3.02 3.12 4.88
C GLY A 429 -3.79 1.85 4.49
N VAL A 430 -3.46 1.28 3.32
CA VAL A 430 -4.13 0.08 2.79
C VAL A 430 -3.16 -1.09 2.78
N VAL A 431 -3.57 -2.22 3.36
CA VAL A 431 -2.85 -3.51 3.29
C VAL A 431 -2.60 -3.87 1.81
N PRO A 432 -1.34 -4.11 1.39
CA PRO A 432 -1.05 -4.61 0.05
C PRO A 432 -1.67 -5.99 -0.17
N LEU A 433 -2.24 -6.20 -1.35
CA LEU A 433 -2.74 -7.50 -1.78
C LEU A 433 -1.65 -8.21 -2.57
N ALA A 434 -1.59 -9.54 -2.48
CA ALA A 434 -0.76 -10.33 -3.37
C ALA A 434 -1.11 -10.04 -4.85
N GLY A 435 -0.10 -9.79 -5.68
CA GLY A 435 -0.28 -9.44 -7.10
C GLY A 435 -0.68 -7.98 -7.36
N ARG A 436 -0.57 -7.10 -6.37
CA ARG A 436 -0.71 -5.64 -6.56
C ARG A 436 0.62 -5.04 -7.00
N ALA A 437 0.54 -4.12 -7.97
CA ALA A 437 1.67 -3.30 -8.38
C ALA A 437 2.38 -2.64 -7.19
N ASP A 438 3.70 -2.75 -7.21
CA ASP A 438 4.68 -2.19 -6.28
C ASP A 438 4.73 -0.66 -6.28
N GLY A 439 3.95 0.00 -7.13
CA GLY A 439 3.78 1.45 -7.09
C GLY A 439 4.90 2.23 -7.76
N ASP A 440 5.69 1.59 -8.61
CA ASP A 440 6.77 2.25 -9.36
C ASP A 440 6.30 3.51 -10.09
N GLY A 441 7.08 4.58 -9.94
CA GLY A 441 6.78 5.90 -10.51
C GLY A 441 5.66 6.68 -9.79
N GLN A 442 5.03 6.12 -8.76
CA GLN A 442 3.99 6.79 -7.98
C GLN A 442 4.58 7.52 -6.77
N ARG A 443 3.82 8.48 -6.22
CA ARG A 443 4.22 9.15 -4.98
C ARG A 443 4.16 8.19 -3.81
N GLY A 444 5.15 8.23 -2.94
CA GLY A 444 5.28 7.34 -1.78
C GLY A 444 4.01 7.26 -0.94
N GLU A 445 3.38 8.40 -0.66
CA GLU A 445 2.14 8.53 0.11
C GLU A 445 0.94 7.76 -0.48
N THR A 446 0.99 7.42 -1.77
CA THR A 446 -0.14 6.80 -2.50
C THR A 446 0.01 5.29 -2.66
N ILE A 447 1.20 4.74 -2.45
CA ILE A 447 1.47 3.32 -2.65
C ILE A 447 0.87 2.49 -1.51
N ALA A 448 0.60 1.21 -1.73
CA ALA A 448 0.37 0.30 -0.62
C ALA A 448 1.72 -0.10 -0.01
N VAL A 449 1.82 -0.12 1.32
CA VAL A 449 3.01 -0.58 2.05
C VAL A 449 2.59 -1.68 3.01
N GLY A 450 3.26 -2.81 2.94
CA GLY A 450 3.00 -3.98 3.77
C GLY A 450 3.62 -3.86 5.14
N THR A 451 3.96 -5.00 5.71
CA THR A 451 4.84 -5.01 6.88
C THR A 451 6.24 -4.65 6.40
N VAL A 452 6.81 -3.62 7.02
CA VAL A 452 8.20 -3.23 6.79
C VAL A 452 9.09 -4.05 7.72
N ALA A 453 10.04 -4.80 7.15
CA ALA A 453 10.99 -5.64 7.90
C ALA A 453 12.37 -4.97 8.07
N GLY A 454 12.74 -4.09 7.14
CA GLY A 454 13.98 -3.33 7.15
C GLY A 454 13.74 -1.94 6.58
N LEU A 455 14.42 -0.94 7.13
CA LEU A 455 14.26 0.47 6.80
C LEU A 455 15.62 1.17 6.96
N LEU A 456 16.06 1.93 5.97
CA LEU A 456 17.26 2.76 6.05
C LEU A 456 17.17 3.99 5.14
N ILE A 457 18.07 4.95 5.37
CA ILE A 457 18.34 6.05 4.44
C ILE A 457 19.67 5.76 3.75
N ASP A 458 19.67 5.71 2.43
CA ASP A 458 20.89 5.49 1.67
C ASP A 458 21.74 6.78 1.55
N ARG A 459 22.95 6.66 0.99
CA ARG A 459 23.84 7.83 0.81
C ARG A 459 23.32 8.87 -0.17
N ALA A 460 22.37 8.51 -1.03
CA ALA A 460 21.70 9.45 -1.91
C ALA A 460 20.52 10.15 -1.22
N GLY A 461 20.23 9.83 0.04
CA GLY A 461 19.13 10.38 0.81
C GLY A 461 17.78 9.75 0.48
N ARG A 462 17.76 8.58 -0.18
CA ARG A 462 16.52 7.85 -0.46
C ARG A 462 16.11 7.04 0.76
N LEU A 463 14.81 7.00 1.03
CA LEU A 463 14.23 6.07 1.98
C LEU A 463 14.15 4.69 1.32
N VAL A 464 14.87 3.71 1.83
CA VAL A 464 14.86 2.33 1.32
C VAL A 464 14.24 1.42 2.36
N PHE A 465 13.31 0.57 1.95
CA PHE A 465 12.58 -0.31 2.84
C PHE A 465 12.27 -1.65 2.19
N THR A 466 12.15 -2.70 3.01
CA THR A 466 11.62 -3.99 2.56
C THR A 466 10.14 -4.07 2.86
N ASP A 467 9.37 -4.50 1.87
CA ASP A 467 7.94 -4.79 2.01
C ASP A 467 7.78 -6.31 1.98
N THR A 468 7.18 -6.89 3.01
CA THR A 468 6.99 -8.35 3.05
C THR A 468 5.68 -8.80 2.41
N ALA A 469 4.72 -7.91 2.21
CA ALA A 469 3.45 -8.23 1.58
C ALA A 469 3.56 -8.17 0.04
N ILE A 470 4.37 -7.23 -0.45
CA ILE A 470 4.90 -7.23 -1.82
C ILE A 470 6.40 -7.52 -1.65
N PRO A 471 6.85 -8.80 -1.72
CA PRO A 471 8.21 -9.18 -1.36
C PRO A 471 9.22 -8.45 -2.25
N ALA A 472 9.69 -7.30 -1.77
CA ALA A 472 10.42 -6.34 -2.55
C ALA A 472 11.27 -5.43 -1.66
N VAL A 473 12.38 -4.98 -2.20
CA VAL A 473 13.15 -3.84 -1.70
C VAL A 473 12.72 -2.62 -2.50
N ARG A 474 12.15 -1.62 -1.84
CA ARG A 474 11.58 -0.42 -2.47
C ARG A 474 12.32 0.80 -1.96
N ALA A 475 12.40 1.83 -2.79
CA ALA A 475 13.01 3.10 -2.48
C ALA A 475 12.08 4.25 -2.80
N ILE A 476 12.14 5.32 -2.01
CA ILE A 476 11.48 6.60 -2.27
C ILE A 476 12.56 7.67 -2.35
N ASP A 477 12.60 8.38 -3.48
CA ASP A 477 13.56 9.46 -3.69
C ASP A 477 13.16 10.76 -2.99
N SER A 478 14.00 11.79 -3.10
CA SER A 478 13.77 13.10 -2.50
C SER A 478 12.59 13.87 -3.13
N ALA A 479 12.15 13.48 -4.34
CA ALA A 479 10.92 14.00 -4.95
C ALA A 479 9.67 13.26 -4.46
N GLY A 480 9.85 12.21 -3.64
CA GLY A 480 8.79 11.38 -3.11
C GLY A 480 8.32 10.32 -4.09
N ILE A 481 9.11 9.97 -5.12
CA ILE A 481 8.76 8.98 -6.14
C ILE A 481 9.29 7.60 -5.75
N THR A 482 8.42 6.59 -5.89
CA THR A 482 8.71 5.19 -5.55
C THR A 482 9.39 4.47 -6.70
N ALA A 483 10.37 3.63 -6.37
CA ALA A 483 11.00 2.68 -7.29
C ALA A 483 11.32 1.35 -6.57
N THR A 484 11.07 0.23 -7.24
CA THR A 484 11.46 -1.10 -6.80
C THR A 484 12.90 -1.39 -7.21
N LEU A 485 13.72 -1.77 -6.24
CA LEU A 485 15.14 -2.09 -6.43
C LEU A 485 15.36 -3.60 -6.59
N LEU A 486 14.51 -4.41 -5.97
CA LEU A 486 14.56 -5.88 -6.01
C LEU A 486 13.16 -6.43 -5.70
N GLY A 487 12.76 -7.54 -6.32
CA GLY A 487 11.44 -8.14 -6.11
C GLY A 487 10.31 -7.36 -6.78
N GLY A 488 9.09 -7.50 -6.28
CA GLY A 488 7.91 -6.82 -6.84
C GLY A 488 7.50 -7.34 -8.22
N ASP A 489 6.74 -6.51 -8.96
CA ASP A 489 6.22 -6.88 -10.29
C ASP A 489 7.24 -6.63 -11.41
N THR A 490 8.22 -5.74 -11.16
CA THR A 490 9.19 -5.25 -12.15
C THR A 490 10.63 -5.66 -11.86
N GLY A 491 10.97 -6.04 -10.62
CA GLY A 491 12.32 -6.39 -10.21
C GLY A 491 12.65 -7.89 -10.27
N PRO A 492 13.94 -8.26 -10.11
CA PRO A 492 14.35 -9.66 -10.05
C PRO A 492 13.61 -10.37 -8.90
N ALA A 493 13.03 -11.55 -9.16
CA ALA A 493 12.15 -12.22 -8.21
C ALA A 493 12.75 -12.34 -6.81
N ALA A 494 12.07 -11.77 -5.81
CA ALA A 494 12.34 -12.00 -4.41
C ALA A 494 11.13 -12.74 -3.81
N THR A 495 11.37 -13.92 -3.24
CA THR A 495 10.31 -14.73 -2.61
C THR A 495 10.08 -14.32 -1.16
N ALA A 496 11.10 -13.75 -0.50
CA ALA A 496 11.01 -13.10 0.80
C ALA A 496 12.19 -12.13 0.97
N VAL A 497 11.94 -11.02 1.65
CA VAL A 497 12.94 -9.98 1.98
C VAL A 497 12.99 -9.79 3.49
N GLY A 498 14.20 -9.61 4.03
CA GLY A 498 14.47 -9.40 5.45
C GLY A 498 15.04 -8.01 5.74
N GLY A 499 16.08 -7.96 6.56
CA GLY A 499 16.80 -6.74 6.92
C GLY A 499 17.60 -6.14 5.76
N LEU A 500 17.92 -4.86 5.91
CA LEU A 500 18.71 -4.06 4.99
C LEU A 500 19.94 -3.50 5.71
N ALA A 501 21.05 -3.35 4.97
CA ALA A 501 22.23 -2.66 5.45
C ALA A 501 22.91 -1.87 4.32
N LEU A 502 23.74 -0.90 4.69
CA LEU A 502 24.70 -0.30 3.77
C LEU A 502 26.08 -0.87 4.04
N ASN A 503 26.77 -1.24 2.99
CA ASN A 503 28.19 -1.55 3.06
C ASN A 503 29.02 -0.26 3.28
N THR A 504 30.31 -0.39 3.62
CA THR A 504 31.23 0.73 3.85
C THR A 504 31.40 1.63 2.62
N ASP A 505 31.25 1.08 1.41
CA ASP A 505 31.22 1.82 0.14
C ASP A 505 29.84 2.44 -0.18
N GLY A 506 28.82 2.16 0.64
CA GLY A 506 27.47 2.69 0.52
C GLY A 506 26.57 1.88 -0.38
N THR A 507 27.04 0.73 -0.87
CA THR A 507 26.20 -0.21 -1.62
C THR A 507 25.16 -0.85 -0.71
N LEU A 508 23.95 -1.06 -1.25
CA LEU A 508 22.83 -1.61 -0.51
C LEU A 508 22.97 -3.13 -0.42
N LEU A 509 22.79 -3.67 0.79
CA LEU A 509 22.72 -5.10 1.07
C LEU A 509 21.32 -5.47 1.56
N ALA A 510 20.82 -6.62 1.11
CA ALA A 510 19.53 -7.16 1.54
C ALA A 510 19.66 -8.63 1.89
N ALA A 511 19.05 -9.04 3.00
CA ALA A 511 18.90 -10.44 3.38
C ALA A 511 17.67 -11.06 2.70
N LEU A 512 17.82 -12.21 2.06
CA LEU A 512 16.77 -12.96 1.37
C LEU A 512 16.59 -14.34 2.02
N PRO A 513 15.82 -14.44 3.11
CA PRO A 513 15.78 -15.65 3.95
C PRO A 513 15.28 -16.89 3.20
N ALA A 514 14.30 -16.73 2.31
CA ALA A 514 13.73 -17.83 1.53
C ALA A 514 14.71 -18.41 0.48
N VAL A 515 15.64 -17.57 -0.02
CA VAL A 515 16.67 -17.98 -0.97
C VAL A 515 17.96 -18.38 -0.25
N GLY A 516 18.08 -18.02 1.04
CA GLY A 516 19.26 -18.30 1.85
C GLY A 516 20.48 -17.51 1.39
N ALA A 517 20.29 -16.25 1.01
CA ALA A 517 21.35 -15.41 0.48
C ALA A 517 21.31 -14.01 1.07
N VAL A 518 22.49 -13.39 1.17
CA VAL A 518 22.61 -11.93 1.25
C VAL A 518 23.07 -11.43 -0.10
N VAL A 519 22.34 -10.46 -0.63
CA VAL A 519 22.60 -9.87 -1.94
C VAL A 519 23.03 -8.42 -1.80
N ARG A 520 23.93 -8.00 -2.67
CA ARG A 520 24.27 -6.62 -2.93
C ARG A 520 23.48 -6.12 -4.14
N ILE A 521 22.83 -4.98 -3.98
CA ILE A 521 22.04 -4.29 -5.01
C ILE A 521 22.84 -3.07 -5.48
N GLY A 522 23.33 -3.13 -6.71
CA GLY A 522 24.07 -2.05 -7.37
C GLY A 522 23.16 -0.91 -7.83
N ASN A 523 23.74 0.29 -8.00
CA ASN A 523 23.00 1.47 -8.47
C ASN A 523 22.49 1.34 -9.92
N ASP A 524 23.06 0.41 -10.69
CA ASP A 524 22.64 0.03 -12.03
C ASP A 524 21.55 -1.06 -12.03
N GLY A 525 21.06 -1.46 -10.86
CA GLY A 525 20.09 -2.53 -10.69
C GLY A 525 20.69 -3.93 -10.71
N THR A 526 22.02 -4.07 -10.77
CA THR A 526 22.66 -5.39 -10.69
C THR A 526 22.51 -5.99 -9.30
N VAL A 527 22.09 -7.26 -9.23
CA VAL A 527 21.92 -7.99 -7.97
C VAL A 527 22.96 -9.10 -7.92
N THR A 528 23.82 -9.08 -6.90
CA THR A 528 24.92 -10.04 -6.74
C THR A 528 24.86 -10.69 -5.37
N THR A 529 24.84 -12.03 -5.32
CA THR A 529 24.95 -12.74 -4.04
C THR A 529 26.35 -12.57 -3.48
N ILE A 530 26.45 -12.08 -2.24
CA ILE A 530 27.72 -11.84 -1.54
C ILE A 530 27.96 -12.85 -0.41
N ALA A 531 26.90 -13.47 0.11
CA ALA A 531 27.01 -14.55 1.09
C ALA A 531 25.86 -15.54 0.95
N THR A 532 26.16 -16.82 1.15
CA THR A 532 25.15 -17.88 1.29
C THR A 532 24.84 -18.05 2.78
N ALA A 533 23.61 -17.72 3.18
CA ALA A 533 23.17 -17.70 4.55
C ALA A 533 21.70 -18.15 4.64
N PRO A 534 21.44 -19.48 4.73
CA PRO A 534 20.09 -20.03 4.86
C PRO A 534 19.34 -19.40 6.03
N GLY A 535 18.11 -18.93 5.79
CA GLY A 535 17.27 -18.34 6.83
C GLY A 535 17.74 -16.99 7.38
N ALA A 536 18.71 -16.34 6.74
CA ALA A 536 19.17 -15.01 7.17
C ALA A 536 18.03 -13.98 7.08
N SER A 537 17.57 -13.51 8.24
CA SER A 537 16.52 -12.51 8.39
C SER A 537 17.09 -11.11 8.58
N GLY A 538 18.32 -10.98 9.08
CA GLY A 538 18.98 -9.70 9.35
C GLY A 538 20.40 -9.63 8.81
N VAL A 539 20.83 -8.43 8.44
CA VAL A 539 22.18 -8.12 7.94
C VAL A 539 22.64 -6.77 8.50
N ALA A 540 23.92 -6.69 8.88
CA ALA A 540 24.58 -5.43 9.24
C ALA A 540 26.05 -5.47 8.80
N VAL A 541 26.63 -4.29 8.56
CA VAL A 541 28.05 -4.13 8.25
C VAL A 541 28.63 -3.12 9.22
N THR A 542 29.72 -3.49 9.89
CA THR A 542 30.45 -2.58 10.78
C THR A 542 31.44 -1.71 10.00
N ALA A 543 31.94 -0.65 10.64
CA ALA A 543 32.84 0.30 10.00
C ALA A 543 34.15 -0.32 9.45
N ASP A 544 34.60 -1.43 10.02
CA ASP A 544 35.75 -2.22 9.55
C ASP A 544 35.44 -3.13 8.35
N GLY A 545 34.19 -3.11 7.85
CA GLY A 545 33.73 -3.95 6.74
C GLY A 545 33.32 -5.36 7.16
N THR A 546 33.25 -5.67 8.45
CA THR A 546 32.78 -6.98 8.90
C THR A 546 31.26 -7.13 8.66
N LEU A 547 30.85 -8.25 8.07
CA LEU A 547 29.45 -8.61 7.88
C LEU A 547 28.92 -9.40 9.08
N TRP A 548 27.76 -8.99 9.56
CA TRP A 548 27.02 -9.64 10.64
C TRP A 548 25.67 -10.08 10.13
N LEU A 549 25.33 -11.34 10.43
CA LEU A 549 24.12 -11.99 9.96
C LEU A 549 23.29 -12.52 11.11
N ILE A 550 21.98 -12.50 10.93
CA ILE A 550 21.05 -13.08 11.87
C ILE A 550 20.24 -14.14 11.15
N SER A 551 20.32 -15.37 11.64
CA SER A 551 19.58 -16.53 11.13
C SER A 551 19.18 -17.42 12.29
N GLY A 552 17.90 -17.79 12.37
CA GLY A 552 17.39 -18.69 13.42
C GLY A 552 17.70 -18.23 14.86
N GLY A 553 17.69 -16.91 15.10
CA GLY A 553 17.99 -16.33 16.41
C GLY A 553 19.47 -16.35 16.80
N GLN A 554 20.38 -16.68 15.88
CA GLN A 554 21.83 -16.62 16.10
C GLN A 554 22.45 -15.43 15.38
N VAL A 555 23.31 -14.69 16.07
CA VAL A 555 24.16 -13.64 15.49
C VAL A 555 25.48 -14.26 15.10
N THR A 556 25.84 -14.18 13.81
CA THR A 556 27.10 -14.74 13.28
C THR A 556 27.90 -13.68 12.55
N ARG A 557 29.23 -13.83 12.60
CA ARG A 557 30.18 -13.01 11.86
C ARG A 557 30.56 -13.73 10.57
N SER A 558 30.48 -13.05 9.44
CA SER A 558 30.95 -13.52 8.14
C SER A 558 31.98 -12.53 7.57
N ALA A 559 32.94 -13.04 6.79
CA ALA A 559 33.71 -12.19 5.90
C ALA A 559 32.87 -11.85 4.66
N LEU A 560 33.03 -10.64 4.11
CA LEU A 560 32.48 -10.21 2.81
C LEU A 560 33.32 -10.74 1.65
#